data_AF-A0A3R7DN35-F1
#
_entry.id   AF-A0A3R7DN35-F1
#
_cell.length_a   1.000
_cell.length_b   1.000
_cell.length_c   1.000
_cell.angle_alpha   90.00
_cell.angle_beta   90.00
_cell.angle_gamma   90.00
#
_symmetry.space_group_name_H-M   'P 1'
#
loop_
_entity.id
_entity.type
_entity.pdbx_description
1 polymer ?
#
loop_
_entity_poly.entity_id
_entity_poly.type
_entity_poly.pdbx_seq_one_letter_code
_entity_poly.pdbx_strand_id
1 'polypeptide(L)' 'MVEAVFTEEDRENLRILREELPKIRLLLEELMETLEVLGDEELMESVKASEEDIREGRLIDFERLLKELDLNEQEV' A
#
# COMPACT_ATOMS: atom_id res chain seq x y z
N MET A 1 5.07 10.09 44.77
CA MET A 1 4.98 9.44 43.45
C MET A 1 5.35 7.99 43.64
N VAL A 2 4.55 7.06 43.12
CA VAL A 2 4.87 5.62 43.13
C VAL A 2 5.67 5.35 41.85
N GLU A 3 6.85 4.78 42.01
CA GLU A 3 7.70 4.36 40.88
C GLU A 3 7.11 3.08 40.29
N ALA A 4 6.82 3.08 38.99
CA ALA A 4 6.35 1.87 38.32
C ALA A 4 7.50 0.87 38.24
N VAL A 5 7.38 -0.24 38.97
CA VAL A 5 8.34 -1.34 38.90
C VAL A 5 7.80 -2.37 37.92
N PHE A 6 8.36 -2.37 36.70
CA PHE A 6 8.07 -3.39 35.70
C PHE A 6 8.75 -4.70 36.05
N THR A 7 7.97 -5.77 36.06
CA THR A 7 8.46 -7.15 36.11
C THR A 7 9.17 -7.51 34.79
N GLU A 8 9.90 -8.62 34.78
CA GLU A 8 10.49 -9.14 33.53
C GLU A 8 9.42 -9.51 32.50
N GLU A 9 8.27 -10.02 32.94
CA GLU A 9 7.12 -10.31 32.07
C GLU A 9 6.59 -9.02 31.41
N ASP A 10 6.46 -7.92 32.16
CA ASP A 10 6.05 -6.63 31.60
C ASP A 10 7.04 -6.14 30.53
N ARG A 11 8.35 -6.30 30.75
CA ARG A 11 9.39 -5.91 29.79
C ARG A 11 9.31 -6.71 28.50
N GLU A 12 9.07 -8.01 28.61
CA GLU A 12 8.93 -8.88 27.44
C GLU A 12 7.66 -8.56 26.66
N ASN A 13 6.54 -8.36 27.34
CA ASN A 13 5.28 -7.94 26.71
C ASN A 13 5.44 -6.60 25.96
N LEU A 14 6.13 -5.62 26.56
CA LEU A 14 6.42 -4.33 25.91
C LEU A 14 7.33 -4.50 24.69
N ARG A 15 8.31 -5.41 24.74
CA ARG A 15 9.18 -5.72 23.61
C ARG A 15 8.38 -6.29 22.44
N ILE A 16 7.49 -7.24 22.71
CA ILE A 16 6.60 -7.83 21.72
C ILE A 16 5.70 -6.76 21.11
N LEU A 17 5.06 -5.91 21.92
CA LEU A 17 4.20 -4.84 21.41
C LEU A 17 4.97 -3.87 20.51
N ARG A 18 6.19 -3.49 20.89
CA ARG A 18 7.05 -2.62 20.07
C ARG A 18 7.37 -3.25 18.70
N GLU A 19 7.53 -4.57 18.65
CA GLU A 19 7.87 -5.30 17.43
C GLU A 19 6.66 -5.59 16.54
N GLU A 20 5.51 -5.91 17.13
CA GLU A 20 4.32 -6.36 16.39
C GLU A 20 3.36 -5.23 16.03
N LEU A 21 3.19 -4.19 16.87
CA LEU A 21 2.25 -3.10 16.59
C LEU A 21 2.53 -2.38 15.25
N PRO A 22 3.79 -2.08 14.87
CA PRO A 22 4.06 -1.47 13.57
C PRO A 22 3.64 -2.36 12.40
N LYS A 23 3.79 -3.69 12.52
CA LYS A 23 3.38 -4.64 11.48
C LYS A 23 1.87 -4.71 11.36
N ILE A 24 1.17 -4.75 12.49
CA ILE A 24 -0.30 -4.72 12.52
C ILE A 24 -0.81 -3.43 11.90
N ARG A 25 -0.19 -2.28 12.21
CA ARG A 25 -0.56 -1.00 11.60
C ARG A 25 -0.42 -1.06 10.08
N LEU A 26 0.70 -1.54 9.56
CA LEU A 26 0.93 -1.64 8.12
C LEU A 26 -0.13 -2.54 7.44
N LEU A 27 -0.44 -3.69 8.03
CA LEU A 27 -1.48 -4.58 7.49
C LEU A 27 -2.87 -3.93 7.47
N LEU A 28 -3.17 -3.10 8.47
CA LEU A 28 -4.44 -2.35 8.50
C LEU A 28 -4.48 -1.23 7.46
N GLU A 29 -3.36 -0.54 7.24
CA GLU A 29 -3.22 0.46 6.18
C GLU A 29 -3.43 -0.18 4.80
N GLU A 30 -2.73 -1.27 4.50
CA GLU A 30 -2.89 -2.02 3.23
C GLU A 30 -4.33 -2.53 3.03
N LEU A 31 -4.97 -3.03 4.10
CA LEU A 31 -6.35 -3.48 4.05
C LEU A 31 -7.32 -2.32 3.78
N MET A 32 -7.11 -1.16 4.42
CA MET A 32 -7.92 0.03 4.20
C MET A 32 -7.80 0.51 2.74
N GLU A 33 -6.59 0.62 2.20
CA GLU A 33 -6.35 0.98 0.79
C GLU A 33 -7.06 0.00 -0.15
N THR A 34 -6.99 -1.31 0.14
CA THR A 34 -7.70 -2.33 -0.64
C THR A 34 -9.22 -2.10 -0.62
N LEU A 35 -9.78 -1.80 0.55
CA LEU A 35 -11.22 -1.54 0.69
C LEU A 35 -11.64 -0.23 0.03
N GLU A 36 -10.79 0.80 0.04
CA GLU A 36 -11.01 2.05 -0.68
C GLU A 36 -11.13 1.80 -2.19
N VAL A 37 -10.20 1.02 -2.77
CA VAL A 37 -10.26 0.65 -4.19
C VAL A 37 -11.51 -0.18 -4.49
N LEU A 38 -11.80 -1.21 -3.68
CA LEU A 38 -12.96 -2.08 -3.89
C LEU A 38 -14.29 -1.35 -3.72
N GLY A 39 -14.33 -0.28 -2.92
CA GLY A 39 -15.52 0.53 -2.67
C GLY A 39 -15.81 1.55 -3.79
N ASP A 40 -14.84 1.82 -4.66
CA ASP A 40 -14.98 2.75 -5.78
C ASP A 40 -15.36 1.98 -7.07
N GLU A 41 -16.61 2.11 -7.49
CA GLU A 41 -17.15 1.43 -8.66
C GLU A 41 -16.46 1.84 -9.97
N GLU A 42 -16.18 3.14 -10.15
CA GLU A 42 -15.53 3.69 -11.35
C GLU A 42 -14.08 3.21 -11.44
N LEU A 43 -13.38 3.20 -10.31
CA LEU A 43 -12.02 2.66 -10.25
C LEU A 43 -12.01 1.16 -10.55
N MET A 44 -12.95 0.39 -10.00
CA MET A 44 -13.06 -1.04 -10.27
C MET A 44 -13.41 -1.36 -11.73
N GLU A 45 -14.22 -0.52 -12.39
CA GLU A 45 -14.46 -0.61 -13.84
C GLU A 45 -13.17 -0.33 -14.63
N SER A 46 -12.41 0.69 -14.24
CA SER A 46 -11.13 1.04 -14.86
C SER A 46 -10.08 -0.06 -14.70
N VAL A 47 -10.03 -0.73 -13.55
CA VAL A 47 -9.18 -1.90 -13.31
C VAL A 47 -9.55 -3.03 -14.27
N LYS A 48 -10.84 -3.37 -14.38
CA LYS A 48 -11.31 -4.44 -15.30
C LYS A 48 -11.00 -4.13 -16.77
N ALA A 49 -11.17 -2.88 -17.19
CA ALA A 49 -10.81 -2.45 -18.54
C ALA A 49 -9.30 -2.63 -18.78
N SER A 50 -8.47 -2.24 -17.80
CA SER A 50 -7.02 -2.41 -17.86
C SER A 50 -6.60 -3.89 -17.92
N GLU A 51 -7.29 -4.78 -17.19
CA GLU A 51 -7.05 -6.23 -17.28
C GLU A 51 -7.34 -6.79 -18.69
N GLU A 52 -8.39 -6.29 -19.35
CA GLU A 52 -8.69 -6.65 -20.75
C GLU A 52 -7.63 -6.11 -21.71
N ASP A 53 -7.19 -4.87 -21.52
CA ASP A 53 -6.10 -4.27 -22.32
C ASP A 53 -4.83 -5.12 -22.26
N ILE A 54 -4.45 -5.60 -21.08
CA ILE A 54 -3.32 -6.51 -20.90
C ILE A 54 -3.55 -7.82 -21.66
N ARG A 55 -4.74 -8.41 -21.55
CA ARG A 55 -5.07 -9.69 -22.20
C ARG A 55 -5.03 -9.60 -23.72
N GLU A 56 -5.49 -8.48 -24.27
CA GLU A 56 -5.51 -8.22 -25.71
C GLU A 56 -4.19 -7.63 -26.25
N GLY A 57 -3.22 -7.36 -25.37
CA GLY A 57 -1.92 -6.79 -25.75
C GLY A 57 -1.98 -5.31 -26.13
N ARG A 58 -3.02 -4.58 -25.69
CA ARG A 58 -3.13 -3.12 -25.80
C ARG A 58 -2.22 -2.44 -24.78
N LEU A 59 -0.92 -2.60 -24.97
CA LEU A 59 0.11 -2.07 -24.09
C LEU A 59 0.83 -0.90 -24.75
N ILE A 60 1.31 0.03 -23.92
CA ILE A 60 2.22 1.10 -24.31
C ILE A 60 3.53 0.92 -23.52
N ASP A 61 4.66 1.04 -24.20
CA ASP A 61 5.96 1.04 -23.53
C ASP A 61 6.20 2.37 -22.81
N PHE A 62 7.02 2.33 -21.76
CA PHE A 62 7.24 3.47 -20.88
C PHE A 62 7.88 4.66 -21.62
N GLU A 63 8.85 4.42 -22.50
CA GLU A 63 9.49 5.47 -23.28
C GLU A 63 8.50 6.21 -24.19
N ARG A 64 7.56 5.46 -24.79
CA ARG A 64 6.51 6.00 -25.63
C ARG A 64 5.47 6.76 -24.81
N LEU A 65 5.08 6.24 -23.65
CA LEU A 65 4.17 6.95 -22.74
C LEU A 65 4.74 8.31 -22.33
N LEU A 66 6.03 8.38 -21.95
CA LEU A 66 6.68 9.63 -21.61
C LEU A 66 6.68 10.65 -22.76
N LYS A 67 6.95 10.19 -23.99
CA LYS A 67 6.88 11.02 -25.19
C LYS A 67 5.46 11.54 -25.45
N GLU A 68 4.44 10.71 -25.24
CA GLU A 68 3.04 11.11 -25.41
C GLU A 68 2.59 12.14 -24.35
N LEU A 69 3.18 12.09 -23.16
CA LEU A 69 2.91 13.02 -22.05
C LEU A 69 3.81 14.26 -22.05
N ASP A 70 4.75 14.39 -22.99
CA ASP A 70 5.78 15.45 -23.02
C ASP A 70 6.60 15.53 -21.72
N LEU A 71 6.89 14.37 -21.12
CA LEU A 71 7.65 14.22 -19.89
C LEU A 71 9.05 13.69 -20.18
N ASN A 72 10.03 14.16 -19.39
CA ASN A 72 11.38 13.60 -19.41
C ASN A 72 11.58 12.60 -18.27
N GLU A 73 12.41 11.57 -18.48
CA GLU A 73 12.66 10.52 -17.47
C GLU A 73 13.22 11.06 -16.13
N GLN A 74 13.82 12.27 -16.15
CA GLN A 74 14.38 12.91 -14.95
C GLN A 74 13.34 13.71 -14.14
N GLU A 75 12.11 13.83 -14.64
CA GLU A 75 11.02 14.61 -14.03
C GLU A 75 9.98 13.71 -13.33
N VAL A 76 10.11 12.39 -13.44
CA VAL A 76 9.24 11.35 -12.86
C VAL A 76 10.02 10.57 -11.80
#